data_AF-A0A952DA42-F1
#
_entry.id   AF-A0A952DA42-F1
#
_cell.length_a   1.000
_cell.length_b   1.000
_cell.length_c   1.000
_cell.angle_alpha   90.00
_cell.angle_beta   90.00
_cell.angle_gamma   90.00
#
_symmetry.space_group_name_H-M   'P 1'
#
loop_
_entity.id
_entity.type
_entity.pdbx_description
1 polymer ?
#
loop_
_entity_poly.entity_id
_entity_poly.type
_entity_poly.pdbx_seq_one_letter_code
_entity_poly.pdbx_strand_id
1 'polypeptide(L)'
;MDFADIARTLPSERHADYRKDLTRAIAGPLDDTSEPGSAAQFQSQLMVRTALVKAGADTTLPTWSGRDSRKKPDLLVEDSLVHLAVEVKRPSKWKTMLPRSVDAAAQIADAGLQGGVVLDVTDCLDGVPPDEWDDALLRAAEEVAELFFVQKRGFQPGYSHILMLLLFARPAWYAVEEKGGTHVTVYNSSVSWVFATERGTIGYQRGHRLRSLLERGLNRLGFTSHEQ
;
A
#
# COMPACT_ATOMS: atom_id res chain seq x y z
N MET A 1 14.75 19.15 4.30
CA MET A 1 14.65 19.34 2.83
C MET A 1 13.20 19.06 2.48
N ASP A 2 12.47 20.08 2.04
CA ASP A 2 11.02 20.04 1.84
C ASP A 2 10.70 19.29 0.53
N PHE A 3 9.66 18.46 0.51
CA PHE A 3 9.24 17.71 -0.69
C PHE A 3 8.89 18.65 -1.85
N ALA A 4 8.50 19.90 -1.55
CA ALA A 4 8.29 20.96 -2.54
C ALA A 4 9.56 21.28 -3.38
N ASP A 5 10.75 21.16 -2.79
CA ASP A 5 12.01 21.40 -3.49
C ASP A 5 12.40 20.21 -4.41
N ILE A 6 11.97 19.01 -4.05
CA ILE A 6 12.14 17.80 -4.88
C ILE A 6 11.23 17.88 -6.12
N ALA A 7 10.00 18.37 -5.99
CA ALA A 7 9.08 18.53 -7.12
C ALA A 7 9.56 19.59 -8.15
N ARG A 8 10.33 20.60 -7.70
CA ARG A 8 10.87 21.66 -8.57
C ARG A 8 12.10 21.23 -9.37
N THR A 9 12.75 20.15 -9.01
CA THR A 9 14.01 19.68 -9.61
C THR A 9 13.82 18.57 -10.66
N LEU A 10 12.59 18.12 -10.92
CA LEU A 10 12.29 17.08 -11.91
C LEU A 10 12.17 17.65 -13.35
N PRO A 11 12.75 17.00 -14.37
CA PRO A 11 12.69 17.43 -15.78
C PRO A 11 11.25 17.48 -16.33
N SER A 12 10.93 18.53 -17.08
CA SER A 12 9.56 18.88 -17.53
C SER A 12 8.94 17.92 -18.53
N GLU A 13 9.72 17.12 -19.25
CA GLU A 13 9.26 16.49 -20.50
C GLU A 13 8.80 15.02 -20.35
N ARG A 14 8.97 14.39 -19.18
CA ARG A 14 8.53 12.99 -18.93
C ARG A 14 7.66 12.78 -17.69
N HIS A 15 7.31 13.86 -16.97
CA HIS A 15 6.84 13.75 -15.60
C HIS A 15 5.61 14.62 -15.28
N ALA A 16 4.77 14.96 -16.27
CA ALA A 16 3.55 15.73 -16.01
C ALA A 16 2.64 15.03 -14.98
N ASP A 17 2.44 13.72 -15.12
CA ASP A 17 1.64 12.91 -14.19
C ASP A 17 2.32 12.78 -12.82
N TYR A 18 3.63 12.54 -12.79
CA TYR A 18 4.40 12.49 -11.54
C TYR A 18 4.38 13.82 -10.78
N ARG A 19 4.46 14.95 -11.50
CA ARG A 19 4.40 16.28 -10.92
C ARG A 19 3.01 16.56 -10.35
N LYS A 20 1.95 16.11 -11.01
CA LYS A 20 0.57 16.19 -10.51
C LYS A 20 0.38 15.35 -9.24
N ASP A 21 0.93 14.14 -9.22
CA ASP A 21 0.85 13.24 -8.06
C ASP A 21 1.67 13.77 -6.88
N LEU A 22 2.89 14.26 -7.12
CA LEU A 22 3.73 14.94 -6.12
C LEU A 22 3.03 16.18 -5.58
N THR A 23 2.45 17.01 -6.45
CA THR A 23 1.74 18.22 -6.02
C THR A 23 0.54 17.88 -5.13
N ARG A 24 -0.23 16.84 -5.47
CA ARG A 24 -1.34 16.34 -4.65
C ARG A 24 -0.87 15.76 -3.31
N ALA A 25 0.25 15.04 -3.31
CA ALA A 25 0.82 14.44 -2.11
C ALA A 25 1.44 15.47 -1.15
N ILE A 26 1.98 16.58 -1.69
CA ILE A 26 2.66 17.65 -0.95
C ILE A 26 1.67 18.69 -0.43
N ALA A 27 0.80 19.22 -1.30
CA ALA A 27 -0.05 20.35 -0.93
C ALA A 27 -1.18 19.93 0.03
N GLY A 28 -1.44 18.63 0.17
CA GLY A 28 -2.81 18.21 0.42
C GLY A 28 -3.73 18.77 -0.67
N PRO A 29 -5.03 18.54 -0.57
CA PRO A 29 -5.95 19.10 -1.53
C PRO A 29 -5.92 20.65 -1.44
N LEU A 30 -5.49 21.31 -2.52
CA LEU A 30 -5.72 22.74 -2.75
C LEU A 30 -7.21 23.05 -3.02
N ASP A 31 -8.06 22.02 -3.01
CA ASP A 31 -9.52 22.13 -3.03
C ASP A 31 -10.06 21.87 -1.62
N ASP A 32 -10.72 22.88 -1.06
CA ASP A 32 -11.40 22.91 0.25
C ASP A 32 -12.59 21.92 0.37
N THR A 33 -12.74 21.00 -0.60
CA THR A 33 -13.91 20.12 -0.76
C THR A 33 -13.65 18.65 -0.43
N SER A 34 -12.39 18.24 -0.20
CA SER A 34 -12.07 16.85 0.11
C SER A 34 -11.98 16.59 1.61
N GLU A 35 -12.55 15.47 2.02
CA GLU A 35 -12.63 15.03 3.42
C GLU A 35 -11.25 15.04 4.13
N PRO A 36 -11.21 15.40 5.42
CA PRO A 36 -10.02 15.27 6.26
C PRO A 36 -9.43 13.86 6.16
N GLY A 37 -8.15 13.74 5.77
CA GLY A 37 -7.45 12.46 5.58
C GLY A 37 -7.16 12.08 4.12
N SER A 38 -7.71 12.81 3.14
CA SER A 38 -7.45 12.57 1.71
C SER A 38 -5.98 12.71 1.30
N ALA A 39 -5.26 13.72 1.81
CA ALA A 39 -3.83 13.93 1.54
C ALA A 39 -2.96 12.75 2.01
N ALA A 40 -3.24 12.28 3.23
CA ALA A 40 -2.56 11.16 3.86
C ALA A 40 -2.76 9.86 3.04
N GLN A 41 -3.98 9.63 2.54
CA GLN A 41 -4.31 8.53 1.65
C GLN A 41 -3.56 8.64 0.29
N PHE A 42 -3.49 9.84 -0.31
CA PHE A 42 -2.72 10.05 -1.55
C PHE A 42 -1.23 9.78 -1.37
N GLN A 43 -0.65 10.15 -0.23
CA GLN A 43 0.75 9.84 0.07
C GLN A 43 0.99 8.32 0.11
N SER A 44 0.08 7.56 0.70
CA SER A 44 0.16 6.09 0.73
C SER A 44 0.08 5.50 -0.68
N GLN A 45 -0.87 5.97 -1.51
CA GLN A 45 -1.00 5.55 -2.91
C GLN A 45 0.27 5.86 -3.72
N LEU A 46 0.83 7.05 -3.55
CA LEU A 46 2.06 7.46 -4.23
C LEU A 46 3.26 6.60 -3.78
N MET A 47 3.36 6.27 -2.49
CA MET A 47 4.41 5.40 -1.97
C MET A 47 4.33 4.00 -2.60
N VAL A 48 3.13 3.40 -2.61
CA VAL A 48 2.89 2.07 -3.19
C VAL A 48 3.19 2.08 -4.70
N ARG A 49 2.72 3.09 -5.42
CA ARG A 49 3.05 3.24 -6.85
C ARG A 49 4.55 3.37 -7.08
N THR A 50 5.23 4.17 -6.26
CA THR A 50 6.67 4.37 -6.35
C THR A 50 7.41 3.05 -6.11
N ALA A 51 6.99 2.26 -5.13
CA ALA A 51 7.55 0.93 -4.87
C ALA A 51 7.39 0.02 -6.11
N LEU A 52 6.19 -0.08 -6.67
CA LEU A 52 5.93 -0.88 -7.86
C LEU A 52 6.78 -0.45 -9.06
N VAL A 53 6.84 0.85 -9.36
CA VAL A 53 7.69 1.41 -10.43
C VAL A 53 9.16 1.13 -10.17
N LYS A 54 9.64 1.32 -8.94
CA LYS A 54 11.02 1.01 -8.54
C LYS A 54 11.34 -0.47 -8.70
N ALA A 55 10.36 -1.36 -8.60
CA ALA A 55 10.52 -2.80 -8.85
C ALA A 55 10.45 -3.17 -10.35
N GLY A 56 10.21 -2.20 -11.24
CA GLY A 56 10.08 -2.41 -12.67
C GLY A 56 8.69 -2.88 -13.10
N ALA A 57 7.67 -2.69 -12.27
CA ALA A 57 6.29 -2.94 -12.68
C ALA A 57 5.81 -1.86 -13.66
N ASP A 58 5.04 -2.27 -14.67
CA ASP A 58 4.22 -1.33 -15.43
C ASP A 58 2.94 -1.05 -14.64
N THR A 59 2.71 0.22 -14.32
CA THR A 59 1.62 0.65 -13.45
C THR A 59 0.83 1.75 -14.13
N THR A 60 -0.49 1.62 -14.12
CA THR A 60 -1.40 2.62 -14.68
C THR A 60 -2.45 3.02 -13.66
N LEU A 61 -2.92 4.26 -13.79
CA LEU A 61 -4.10 4.72 -13.07
C LEU A 61 -5.34 4.33 -13.89
N PRO A 62 -6.37 3.72 -13.30
CA PRO A 62 -7.54 3.30 -14.05
C PRO A 62 -8.29 4.50 -14.63
N THR A 63 -8.21 4.65 -15.95
CA THR A 63 -8.86 5.71 -16.74
C THR A 63 -10.12 5.19 -17.42
N TRP A 64 -11.12 4.72 -16.66
CA TRP A 64 -12.39 4.34 -17.31
C TRP A 64 -13.18 5.58 -17.70
N SER A 65 -13.35 5.78 -19.02
CA SER A 65 -14.20 6.80 -19.62
C SER A 65 -15.67 6.41 -19.49
N GLY A 66 -16.50 7.30 -18.95
CA GLY A 66 -17.96 7.17 -18.94
C GLY A 66 -18.56 6.97 -17.56
N ARG A 67 -19.90 7.12 -17.50
CA ARG A 67 -20.84 7.09 -16.35
C ARG A 67 -20.79 5.84 -15.45
N ASP A 68 -19.73 5.04 -15.50
CA ASP A 68 -19.59 3.88 -14.63
C ASP A 68 -19.28 4.38 -13.21
N SER A 69 -20.31 4.36 -12.35
CA SER A 69 -20.26 4.82 -10.96
C SER A 69 -19.50 3.87 -10.03
N ARG A 70 -19.00 2.75 -10.57
CA ARG A 70 -18.22 1.77 -9.81
C ARG A 70 -16.93 2.40 -9.30
N LYS A 71 -16.66 2.21 -8.01
CA LYS A 71 -15.42 2.69 -7.39
C LYS A 71 -14.24 1.98 -8.05
N LYS A 72 -13.26 2.77 -8.46
CA LYS A 72 -12.09 2.27 -9.19
C LYS A 72 -11.00 1.89 -8.20
N PRO A 73 -10.21 0.84 -8.47
CA PRO A 73 -9.01 0.58 -7.71
C PRO A 73 -8.03 1.75 -7.81
N ASP A 74 -7.15 1.90 -6.84
CA ASP A 74 -6.16 2.97 -6.86
C ASP A 74 -5.13 2.79 -7.99
N LEU A 75 -4.68 1.56 -8.24
CA LEU A 75 -3.64 1.24 -9.21
C LEU A 75 -3.97 -0.05 -9.98
N LEU A 76 -3.52 -0.11 -11.23
CA LEU A 76 -3.46 -1.33 -12.02
C LEU A 76 -2.00 -1.70 -12.29
N VAL A 77 -1.64 -2.96 -12.10
CA VAL A 77 -0.34 -3.55 -12.43
C VAL A 77 -0.51 -4.47 -13.63
N GLU A 78 0.26 -4.25 -14.68
CA GLU A 78 0.24 -5.14 -15.85
C GLU A 78 0.98 -6.44 -15.56
N ASP A 79 0.29 -7.56 -15.74
CA ASP A 79 0.86 -8.90 -15.71
C ASP A 79 0.55 -9.63 -17.02
N SER A 80 1.45 -9.46 -17.99
CA SER A 80 1.37 -10.05 -19.33
C SER A 80 0.15 -9.58 -20.13
N LEU A 81 -0.98 -10.28 -20.06
CA LEU A 81 -2.23 -9.95 -20.79
C LEU A 81 -3.38 -9.57 -19.86
N VAL A 82 -3.12 -9.48 -18.54
CA VAL A 82 -4.14 -9.14 -17.55
C VAL A 82 -3.70 -7.97 -16.67
N HIS A 83 -4.67 -7.26 -16.13
CA HIS A 83 -4.45 -6.24 -15.11
C HIS A 83 -4.74 -6.82 -13.73
N LEU A 84 -3.81 -6.62 -12.80
CA LEU A 84 -4.01 -6.87 -11.37
C LEU A 84 -4.32 -5.54 -10.69
N ALA A 85 -5.37 -5.50 -9.89
CA ALA A 85 -5.70 -4.33 -9.09
C ALA A 85 -4.80 -4.25 -7.84
N VAL A 86 -4.44 -3.04 -7.45
CA VAL A 86 -3.87 -2.77 -6.12
C VAL A 86 -4.71 -1.66 -5.51
N GLU A 87 -5.31 -1.97 -4.37
CA GLU A 87 -6.13 -1.02 -3.63
C GLU A 87 -5.42 -0.65 -2.33
N VAL A 88 -5.20 0.65 -2.12
CA VAL A 88 -4.45 1.15 -0.97
C VAL A 88 -5.42 1.76 0.03
N LYS A 89 -5.27 1.46 1.32
CA LYS A 89 -6.03 2.14 2.38
C LYS A 89 -5.10 2.56 3.50
N ARG A 90 -5.43 3.70 4.12
CA ARG A 90 -4.77 4.18 5.34
C ARG A 90 -5.77 4.24 6.49
N PRO A 91 -5.93 3.17 7.28
CA PRO A 91 -6.69 3.25 8.52
C PRO A 91 -6.05 4.26 9.47
N SER A 92 -6.87 5.08 10.13
CA SER A 92 -6.39 6.08 11.10
C SER A 92 -6.20 5.52 12.50
N LYS A 93 -6.79 4.34 12.77
CA LYS A 93 -6.74 3.61 14.05
C LYS A 93 -6.89 2.12 13.79
N TRP A 94 -6.33 1.27 14.67
CA TRP A 94 -6.46 -0.20 14.59
C TRP A 94 -7.91 -0.67 14.38
N LYS A 95 -8.86 -0.09 15.13
CA LYS A 95 -10.30 -0.43 15.01
C LYS A 95 -10.91 -0.20 13.61
N THR A 96 -10.27 0.62 12.78
CA THR A 96 -10.75 0.93 11.41
C THR A 96 -10.06 0.08 10.34
N MET A 97 -9.08 -0.75 10.71
CA MET A 97 -8.31 -1.58 9.80
C MET A 97 -9.19 -2.62 9.09
N LEU A 98 -9.99 -3.41 9.82
CA LEU A 98 -10.85 -4.42 9.22
C LEU A 98 -11.92 -3.81 8.29
N PRO A 99 -12.69 -2.77 8.69
CA PRO A 99 -13.63 -2.13 7.77
C PRO A 99 -12.96 -1.60 6.50
N ARG A 100 -11.78 -0.98 6.61
CA ARG A 100 -11.04 -0.47 5.43
C ARG A 100 -10.56 -1.60 4.52
N SER A 101 -10.18 -2.73 5.09
CA SER A 101 -9.77 -3.92 4.34
C SER A 101 -10.94 -4.49 3.54
N VAL A 102 -12.12 -4.59 4.16
CA VAL A 102 -13.36 -5.00 3.47
C VAL A 102 -13.73 -4.02 2.36
N ASP A 103 -13.66 -2.71 2.61
CA ASP A 103 -13.90 -1.68 1.60
C ASP A 103 -12.94 -1.83 0.41
N ALA A 104 -11.66 -2.11 0.67
CA ALA A 104 -10.66 -2.32 -0.39
C ALA A 104 -10.99 -3.57 -1.23
N ALA A 105 -11.32 -4.67 -0.56
CA ALA A 105 -11.69 -5.90 -1.24
C ALA A 105 -12.96 -5.73 -2.09
N ALA A 106 -13.96 -5.00 -1.59
CA ALA A 106 -15.18 -4.69 -2.34
C ALA A 106 -14.88 -3.86 -3.60
N GLN A 107 -13.98 -2.87 -3.52
CA GLN A 107 -13.60 -2.06 -4.70
C GLN A 107 -12.91 -2.89 -5.79
N ILE A 108 -12.05 -3.83 -5.40
CA ILE A 108 -11.43 -4.75 -6.36
C ILE A 108 -12.50 -5.64 -7.02
N ALA A 109 -13.45 -6.17 -6.23
CA ALA A 109 -14.56 -6.97 -6.75
C ALA A 109 -15.48 -6.19 -7.70
N ASP A 110 -15.86 -4.96 -7.33
CA ASP A 110 -16.72 -4.09 -8.14
C ASP A 110 -16.08 -3.78 -9.51
N ALA A 111 -14.76 -3.67 -9.54
CA ALA A 111 -13.98 -3.52 -10.76
C ALA A 111 -13.91 -4.79 -11.62
N GLY A 112 -14.35 -5.95 -11.09
CA GLY A 112 -14.27 -7.24 -11.78
C GLY A 112 -12.83 -7.74 -11.96
N LEU A 113 -11.91 -7.30 -11.10
CA LEU A 113 -10.48 -7.62 -11.18
C LEU A 113 -10.06 -8.53 -10.04
N GLN A 114 -8.87 -9.12 -10.18
CA GLN A 114 -8.15 -9.75 -9.07
C GLN A 114 -7.00 -8.84 -8.65
N GLY A 115 -6.59 -8.89 -7.39
CA GLY A 115 -5.64 -7.90 -6.90
C GLY A 115 -5.12 -8.10 -5.50
N GLY A 116 -4.44 -7.06 -5.01
CA GLY A 116 -3.91 -7.01 -3.65
C GLY A 116 -4.50 -5.85 -2.86
N VAL A 117 -4.74 -6.10 -1.56
CA VAL A 117 -5.07 -5.06 -0.59
C VAL A 117 -3.78 -4.61 0.07
N VAL A 118 -3.52 -3.30 0.08
CA VAL A 118 -2.34 -2.71 0.68
C VAL A 118 -2.77 -1.71 1.76
N LEU A 119 -2.33 -1.91 2.99
CA LEU A 119 -2.68 -1.09 4.14
C LEU A 119 -1.47 -0.32 4.63
N ASP A 120 -1.56 1.00 4.59
CA ASP A 120 -0.64 1.91 5.28
C ASP A 120 -1.12 2.08 6.73
N VAL A 121 -0.49 1.38 7.67
CA VAL A 121 -0.85 1.40 9.09
C VAL A 121 -0.07 2.42 9.91
N THR A 122 0.63 3.37 9.25
CA THR A 122 1.45 4.38 9.93
C THR A 122 0.69 5.10 11.05
N ASP A 123 -0.57 5.48 10.80
CA ASP A 123 -1.37 6.23 11.79
C ASP A 123 -1.86 5.35 12.95
N CYS A 124 -1.97 4.04 12.73
CA CYS A 124 -2.34 3.10 13.78
C CYS A 124 -1.22 2.92 14.81
N LEU A 125 0.03 3.21 14.43
CA LEU A 125 1.21 3.08 15.28
C LEU A 125 1.49 4.32 16.14
N ASP A 126 0.61 5.33 16.10
CA ASP A 126 0.74 6.50 16.95
C ASP A 126 0.73 6.09 18.44
N GLY A 127 1.76 6.51 19.16
CA GLY A 127 1.99 6.12 20.55
C GLY A 127 2.54 4.69 20.77
N VAL A 128 2.78 3.91 19.73
CA VAL A 128 3.42 2.58 19.83
C VAL A 128 4.95 2.75 19.80
N PRO A 129 5.69 2.19 20.77
CA PRO A 129 7.16 2.22 20.76
C PRO A 129 7.75 1.61 19.48
N PRO A 130 8.79 2.21 18.86
CA PRO A 130 9.32 1.74 17.57
C PRO A 130 9.83 0.29 17.56
N ASP A 131 10.35 -0.18 18.69
CA ASP A 131 10.80 -1.55 18.90
C ASP A 131 9.65 -2.58 18.95
N GLU A 132 8.41 -2.13 19.14
CA GLU A 132 7.20 -2.97 19.09
C GLU A 132 6.48 -2.93 17.74
N TRP A 133 6.98 -2.15 16.77
CA TRP A 133 6.31 -1.96 15.48
C TRP A 133 6.17 -3.26 14.70
N ASP A 134 7.24 -4.04 14.57
CA ASP A 134 7.21 -5.29 13.80
C ASP A 134 6.15 -6.26 14.35
N ASP A 135 6.10 -6.43 15.67
CA ASP A 135 5.11 -7.27 16.35
C ASP A 135 3.67 -6.72 16.22
N ALA A 136 3.50 -5.40 16.20
CA ALA A 136 2.21 -4.78 15.95
C ALA A 136 1.74 -5.01 14.50
N LEU A 137 2.63 -4.84 13.51
CA LEU A 137 2.34 -5.12 12.10
C LEU A 137 2.02 -6.60 11.87
N LEU A 138 2.78 -7.51 12.46
CA LEU A 138 2.57 -8.96 12.31
C LEU A 138 1.19 -9.37 12.82
N ARG A 139 0.83 -8.95 14.05
CA ARG A 139 -0.50 -9.23 14.63
C ARG A 139 -1.63 -8.65 13.80
N ALA A 140 -1.46 -7.41 13.33
CA ALA A 140 -2.44 -6.76 12.47
C ALA A 140 -2.60 -7.48 11.12
N ALA A 141 -1.50 -7.97 10.54
CA ALA A 141 -1.53 -8.70 9.28
C ALA A 141 -2.25 -10.04 9.42
N GLU A 142 -2.02 -10.75 10.52
CA GLU A 142 -2.74 -11.99 10.87
C GLU A 142 -4.25 -11.75 10.99
N GLU A 143 -4.66 -10.72 11.73
CA GLU A 143 -6.08 -10.38 11.92
C GLU A 143 -6.79 -10.06 10.59
N VAL A 144 -6.16 -9.27 9.72
CA VAL A 144 -6.72 -8.95 8.40
C VAL A 144 -6.70 -10.16 7.48
N ALA A 145 -5.66 -10.99 7.54
CA ALA A 145 -5.56 -12.18 6.71
C ALA A 145 -6.72 -13.14 6.96
N GLU A 146 -7.16 -13.30 8.21
CA GLU A 146 -8.30 -14.17 8.55
C GLU A 146 -9.62 -13.73 7.89
N LEU A 147 -9.76 -12.46 7.50
CA LEU A 147 -10.92 -11.96 6.74
C LEU A 147 -10.98 -12.53 5.32
N PHE A 148 -9.83 -12.70 4.68
CA PHE A 148 -9.75 -13.02 3.25
C PHE A 148 -9.39 -14.49 3.02
N PHE A 149 -8.73 -15.12 3.99
CA PHE A 149 -8.11 -16.43 3.82
C PHE A 149 -8.48 -17.37 4.96
N VAL A 150 -8.69 -18.64 4.63
CA VAL A 150 -8.83 -19.70 5.63
C VAL A 150 -7.41 -20.15 5.97
N GLN A 151 -6.99 -20.03 7.24
CA GLN A 151 -5.68 -20.46 7.80
C GLN A 151 -4.73 -21.22 6.83
N LYS A 152 -3.99 -20.49 5.99
CA LYS A 152 -3.00 -21.02 5.00
C LYS A 152 -3.56 -21.99 3.94
N ARG A 153 -4.88 -22.07 3.78
CA ARG A 153 -5.61 -22.99 2.89
C ARG A 153 -6.75 -22.27 2.16
N GLY A 154 -6.39 -21.48 1.15
CA GLY A 154 -7.36 -20.89 0.21
C GLY A 154 -8.13 -19.70 0.77
N PHE A 155 -9.20 -19.32 0.06
CA PHE A 155 -9.95 -18.09 0.31
C PHE A 155 -11.16 -18.29 1.20
N GLN A 156 -11.49 -17.27 1.99
CA GLN A 156 -12.81 -17.14 2.57
C GLN A 156 -13.85 -16.98 1.45
N PRO A 157 -15.08 -17.52 1.60
CA PRO A 157 -16.16 -17.33 0.63
C PRO A 157 -16.38 -15.84 0.32
N GLY A 158 -16.39 -15.49 -0.98
CA GLY A 158 -16.56 -14.11 -1.43
C GLY A 158 -15.28 -13.30 -1.61
N TYR A 159 -14.10 -13.86 -1.29
CA TYR A 159 -12.80 -13.16 -1.38
C TYR A 159 -11.79 -13.80 -2.35
N SER A 160 -12.26 -14.62 -3.31
CA SER A 160 -11.39 -15.32 -4.27
C SER A 160 -10.65 -14.41 -5.26
N HIS A 161 -11.05 -13.14 -5.33
CA HIS A 161 -10.38 -12.10 -6.12
C HIS A 161 -9.20 -11.45 -5.39
N ILE A 162 -9.07 -11.66 -4.07
CA ILE A 162 -7.94 -11.13 -3.29
C ILE A 162 -6.79 -12.12 -3.35
N LEU A 163 -5.66 -11.71 -3.91
CA LEU A 163 -4.48 -12.56 -4.13
C LEU A 163 -3.37 -12.32 -3.10
N MET A 164 -3.38 -11.15 -2.45
CA MET A 164 -2.29 -10.70 -1.59
C MET A 164 -2.80 -9.63 -0.61
N LEU A 165 -2.20 -9.63 0.58
CA LEU A 165 -2.33 -8.59 1.59
C LEU A 165 -0.95 -8.05 1.95
N LEU A 166 -0.78 -6.73 1.99
CA LEU A 166 0.45 -6.11 2.45
C LEU A 166 0.12 -5.03 3.47
N LEU A 167 0.75 -5.08 4.63
CA LEU A 167 0.74 -4.02 5.62
C LEU A 167 2.11 -3.34 5.62
N PHE A 168 2.13 -2.02 5.69
CA PHE A 168 3.38 -1.29 5.85
C PHE A 168 3.20 -0.07 6.75
N ALA A 169 4.29 0.30 7.40
CA ALA A 169 4.42 1.53 8.16
C ALA A 169 5.51 2.38 7.49
N ARG A 170 5.16 3.61 7.14
CA ARG A 170 6.09 4.54 6.51
C ARG A 170 7.21 4.93 7.47
N PRO A 171 8.33 5.43 6.94
CA PRO A 171 9.42 5.93 7.76
C PRO A 171 8.97 6.94 8.81
N ALA A 172 9.21 6.62 10.07
CA ALA A 172 9.08 7.55 11.19
C ALA A 172 10.46 7.77 11.84
N TRP A 173 10.66 9.01 12.26
CA TRP A 173 11.92 9.47 12.83
C TRP A 173 11.71 9.63 14.33
N TYR A 174 12.52 8.93 15.12
CA TYR A 174 12.47 8.99 16.56
C TYR A 174 13.77 9.56 17.09
N ALA A 175 13.65 10.61 17.92
CA ALA A 175 14.76 11.07 18.72
C ALA A 175 14.90 10.12 19.92
N VAL A 176 16.02 9.40 19.98
CA VAL A 176 16.39 8.57 21.12
C VAL A 176 17.41 9.36 21.94
N GLU A 177 17.07 9.67 23.18
CA GLU A 177 17.99 10.29 24.13
C GLU A 177 18.76 9.20 24.88
N GLU A 178 20.07 9.16 24.69
CA GLU A 178 20.97 8.28 25.42
C GLU A 178 21.98 9.08 26.24
N LYS A 179 22.64 8.44 27.22
CA LYS A 179 23.74 9.04 27.98
C LYS A 179 24.93 9.29 27.06
N GLY A 180 24.93 10.42 26.35
CA GLY A 180 25.96 10.79 25.37
C GLY A 180 25.46 11.72 24.26
N GLY A 181 24.14 11.84 24.09
CA GLY A 181 23.54 12.72 23.09
C GLY A 181 22.17 12.22 22.62
N THR A 182 21.58 12.97 21.68
CA THR A 182 20.36 12.57 20.98
C THR A 182 20.74 11.94 19.65
N HIS A 183 20.33 10.70 19.43
CA HIS A 183 20.44 10.02 18.14
C HIS A 183 19.08 9.98 17.46
N VAL A 184 19.06 10.07 16.14
CA VAL A 184 17.82 9.94 15.36
C VAL A 184 17.80 8.55 14.74
N THR A 185 16.79 7.77 15.11
CA THR A 185 16.57 6.43 14.54
C THR A 185 15.43 6.49 13.55
N VAL A 186 15.63 5.89 12.38
CA VAL A 186 14.62 5.76 11.32
C VAL A 186 14.10 4.34 11.33
N TYR A 187 12.81 4.17 11.60
CA TYR A 187 12.15 2.86 11.59
C TYR A 187 11.22 2.76 10.38
N ASN A 188 11.47 1.74 9.55
CA ASN A 188 10.69 1.41 8.36
C ASN A 188 10.37 -0.08 8.38
N SER A 189 9.11 -0.44 8.51
CA SER A 189 8.70 -1.85 8.55
C SER A 189 7.58 -2.13 7.57
N SER A 190 7.64 -3.30 6.96
CA SER A 190 6.60 -3.84 6.10
C SER A 190 6.44 -5.32 6.36
N VAL A 191 5.20 -5.77 6.44
CA VAL A 191 4.84 -7.17 6.58
C VAL A 191 3.95 -7.50 5.39
N SER A 192 4.40 -8.42 4.55
CA SER A 192 3.65 -8.85 3.38
C SER A 192 3.24 -10.30 3.53
N TRP A 193 2.01 -10.60 3.13
CA TRP A 193 1.50 -11.96 3.08
C TRP A 193 0.95 -12.29 1.69
N VAL A 194 1.30 -13.46 1.20
CA VAL A 194 0.70 -14.02 -0.03
C VAL A 194 -0.18 -15.19 0.33
N PHE A 195 -1.40 -15.16 -0.16
CA PHE A 195 -2.40 -16.19 0.11
C PHE A 195 -3.18 -16.56 -1.13
N ALA A 196 -2.48 -16.57 -2.25
CA ALA A 196 -3.04 -17.19 -3.41
C ALA A 196 -3.19 -18.71 -3.17
N THR A 197 -4.16 -19.32 -3.87
CA THR A 197 -4.61 -20.71 -3.70
C THR A 197 -3.49 -21.73 -3.81
N GLU A 198 -3.85 -23.01 -3.63
CA GLU A 198 -3.02 -24.18 -3.84
C GLU A 198 -1.85 -23.93 -4.82
N ARG A 199 -0.65 -24.26 -4.34
CA ARG A 199 0.59 -24.01 -5.05
C ARG A 199 0.49 -24.50 -6.49
N GLY A 200 0.81 -23.62 -7.45
CA GLY A 200 0.81 -23.94 -8.88
C GLY A 200 -0.39 -23.44 -9.68
N THR A 201 -1.40 -22.83 -9.05
CA THR A 201 -2.46 -22.12 -9.79
C THR A 201 -1.96 -20.80 -10.40
N ILE A 202 -2.69 -20.28 -11.39
CA ILE A 202 -2.44 -18.94 -11.95
C ILE A 202 -2.60 -17.86 -10.86
N GLY A 203 -3.59 -18.01 -9.98
CA GLY A 203 -3.76 -17.12 -8.82
C GLY A 203 -2.51 -17.11 -7.95
N TYR A 204 -1.94 -18.30 -7.66
CA TYR A 204 -0.69 -18.47 -6.90
C TYR A 204 0.45 -17.65 -7.48
N GLN A 205 0.70 -17.82 -8.79
CA GLN A 205 1.77 -17.13 -9.48
C GLN A 205 1.56 -15.61 -9.49
N ARG A 206 0.33 -15.14 -9.75
CA ARG A 206 -0.03 -13.72 -9.75
C ARG A 206 0.15 -13.06 -8.39
N GLY A 207 -0.35 -13.70 -7.32
CA GLY A 207 -0.20 -13.22 -5.95
C GLY A 207 1.28 -13.10 -5.56
N HIS A 208 2.08 -14.14 -5.80
CA HIS A 208 3.52 -14.11 -5.54
C HIS A 208 4.25 -13.07 -6.36
N ARG A 209 3.89 -12.88 -7.64
CA ARG A 209 4.46 -11.83 -8.49
C ARG A 209 4.18 -10.45 -7.92
N LEU A 210 2.93 -10.17 -7.54
CA LEU A 210 2.53 -8.88 -6.99
C LEU A 210 3.25 -8.58 -5.67
N ARG A 211 3.32 -9.57 -4.77
CA ARG A 211 4.13 -9.48 -3.54
C ARG A 211 5.58 -9.16 -3.85
N SER A 212 6.21 -9.96 -4.72
CA SER A 212 7.62 -9.79 -5.08
C SER A 212 7.91 -8.43 -5.71
N LEU A 213 6.95 -7.83 -6.43
CA LEU A 213 7.10 -6.47 -6.94
C LEU A 213 7.05 -5.45 -5.81
N LEU A 214 6.06 -5.53 -4.92
CA LEU A 214 5.95 -4.58 -3.80
C LEU A 214 7.11 -4.68 -2.82
N GLU A 215 7.50 -5.88 -2.39
CA GLU A 215 8.63 -6.08 -1.47
C GLU A 215 9.94 -5.57 -2.07
N ARG A 216 10.27 -5.95 -3.32
CA ARG A 216 11.47 -5.43 -3.99
C ARG A 216 11.42 -3.91 -4.13
N GLY A 217 10.23 -3.36 -4.38
CA GLY A 217 10.00 -1.92 -4.45
C GLY A 217 10.25 -1.21 -3.12
N LEU A 218 9.64 -1.70 -2.06
CA LEU A 218 9.75 -1.17 -0.70
C LEU A 218 11.19 -1.31 -0.17
N ASN A 219 11.83 -2.45 -0.38
CA ASN A 219 13.25 -2.64 -0.04
C ASN A 219 14.16 -1.63 -0.77
N ARG A 220 13.88 -1.32 -2.04
CA ARG A 220 14.60 -0.26 -2.79
C ARG A 220 14.32 1.16 -2.26
N LEU A 221 13.25 1.35 -1.50
CA LEU A 221 12.92 2.58 -0.79
C LEU A 221 13.44 2.60 0.66
N GLY A 222 14.14 1.54 1.10
CA GLY A 222 14.75 1.45 2.42
C GLY A 222 13.84 0.87 3.50
N PHE A 223 12.79 0.13 3.14
CA PHE A 223 12.01 -0.64 4.11
C PHE A 223 12.71 -1.95 4.47
N THR A 224 12.49 -2.43 5.69
CA THR A 224 12.71 -3.83 6.05
C THR A 224 11.41 -4.60 5.78
N SER A 225 11.48 -5.66 4.98
CA SER A 225 10.34 -6.53 4.69
C SER A 225 10.45 -7.85 5.44
N HIS A 226 9.40 -8.21 6.18
CA HIS A 226 9.27 -9.50 6.86
C HIS A 226 8.34 -10.41 6.06
N GLU A 227 8.76 -11.65 5.80
CA GLU A 227 7.97 -12.66 5.09
C GLU A 227 7.27 -13.60 6.08
N GLN A 228 6.01 -13.93 5.80
CA GLN A 228 5.23 -14.98 6.46
C GLN A 228 4.56 -15.93 5.45
#